data_AF-A0A8T7D6H0-F1
#
_entry.id   AF-A0A8T7D6H0-F1
#
_cell.length_a   1.000
_cell.length_b   1.000
_cell.length_c   1.000
_cell.angle_alpha   90.00
_cell.angle_beta   90.00
_cell.angle_gamma   90.00
#
_symmetry.space_group_name_H-M   'P 1'
#
loop_
_entity.id
_entity.type
_entity.pdbx_description
1 polymer ?
#
loop_
_entity_poly.entity_id
_entity_poly.type
_entity_poly.pdbx_seq_one_letter_code
_entity_poly.pdbx_strand_id
1 'polypeptide(L)'
;MTPKQKGPPGTSGKAFQKVNLRPVFYPTDHPIGNNLERAWPEFRDAIRSHGLEPPYPMVPGKRYRFPGIGKGPSNRAGWCRLFPDGLGGCFGDWSTGLSETWQARRDAQLSRAERQIAETRRQTEANRRKAWEHAARRAEEIWRSSNPSDPDHPYLVRKGISPAPETPVRQRRRALVLPVRDFSGRLTSLQFITPDGTKRLLSGGRKQGCFIYIH
;
A
#
# COMPACT_ATOMS: atom_id res chain seq x y z
N MET A 1 -55.08 -19.35 -58.34
CA MET A 1 -53.64 -19.22 -58.06
C MET A 1 -53.44 -18.01 -57.16
N THR A 2 -53.21 -18.21 -55.87
CA THR A 2 -52.94 -17.17 -54.85
C THR A 2 -51.45 -17.06 -54.59
N PRO A 3 -50.97 -15.86 -54.23
CA PRO A 3 -50.01 -15.80 -53.12
C PRO A 3 -50.39 -14.80 -52.02
N LYS A 4 -50.12 -15.25 -50.79
CA LYS A 4 -50.38 -14.66 -49.48
C LYS A 4 -49.48 -13.46 -49.17
N GLN A 5 -50.03 -12.58 -48.32
CA GLN A 5 -49.39 -11.43 -47.68
C GLN A 5 -48.22 -11.81 -46.73
N LYS A 6 -47.26 -10.89 -46.57
CA LYS A 6 -46.24 -10.89 -45.49
C LYS A 6 -46.31 -9.56 -44.73
N GLY A 7 -46.30 -9.67 -43.39
CA GLY A 7 -46.37 -8.59 -42.40
C GLY A 7 -45.04 -7.88 -42.08
N PRO A 8 -45.02 -7.04 -41.02
CA PRO A 8 -44.13 -5.88 -40.88
C PRO A 8 -42.76 -6.17 -40.24
N PRO A 9 -41.81 -5.21 -40.26
CA PRO A 9 -40.43 -5.45 -39.82
C PRO A 9 -40.18 -5.17 -38.32
N GLY A 10 -39.53 -6.15 -37.67
CA GLY A 10 -38.21 -5.99 -37.07
C GLY A 10 -38.05 -5.24 -35.73
N THR A 11 -38.21 -5.94 -34.61
CA THR A 11 -37.62 -5.56 -33.30
C THR A 11 -36.26 -6.25 -33.15
N SER A 12 -35.16 -5.49 -33.05
CA SER A 12 -33.81 -6.02 -32.82
C SER A 12 -33.54 -6.23 -31.32
N GLY A 13 -33.68 -7.49 -30.87
CA GLY A 13 -33.15 -7.93 -29.58
C GLY A 13 -31.66 -8.20 -29.68
N LYS A 14 -30.84 -7.48 -28.91
CA LYS A 14 -29.40 -7.77 -28.76
C LYS A 14 -29.20 -9.11 -28.05
N ALA A 15 -28.50 -10.02 -28.71
CA ALA A 15 -28.10 -11.32 -28.18
C ALA A 15 -27.06 -11.17 -27.05
N PHE A 16 -27.35 -11.79 -25.90
CA PHE A 16 -26.36 -12.08 -24.87
C PHE A 16 -25.40 -13.15 -25.40
N GLN A 17 -24.14 -12.77 -25.64
CA GLN A 17 -23.06 -13.73 -25.87
C GLN A 17 -22.80 -14.49 -24.56
N LYS A 18 -23.13 -15.79 -24.55
CA LYS A 18 -22.68 -16.73 -23.54
C LYS A 18 -21.15 -16.82 -23.62
N VAL A 19 -20.46 -16.30 -22.61
CA VAL A 19 -19.01 -16.48 -22.44
C VAL A 19 -18.80 -17.94 -22.07
N ASN A 20 -18.31 -18.74 -23.03
CA ASN A 20 -17.88 -20.11 -22.81
C ASN A 20 -16.60 -20.10 -21.95
N LEU A 21 -16.77 -20.19 -20.63
CA LEU A 21 -15.68 -20.49 -19.71
C LEU A 21 -15.31 -21.97 -19.88
N ARG A 22 -14.21 -22.24 -20.60
CA ARG A 22 -13.60 -23.56 -20.58
C ARG A 22 -13.06 -23.82 -19.16
N PRO A 23 -13.41 -24.94 -18.51
CA PRO A 23 -12.80 -25.29 -17.23
C PRO A 23 -11.31 -25.52 -17.45
N VAL A 24 -10.47 -24.71 -16.79
CA VAL A 24 -9.03 -24.93 -16.73
C VAL A 24 -8.82 -26.11 -15.80
N PHE A 25 -8.59 -27.29 -16.38
CA PHE A 25 -8.16 -28.47 -15.64
C PHE A 25 -6.70 -28.26 -15.22
N TYR A 26 -6.47 -28.15 -13.90
CA TYR A 26 -5.13 -28.25 -13.35
C TYR A 26 -4.76 -29.74 -13.24
N PRO A 27 -3.60 -30.18 -13.76
CA PRO A 27 -3.14 -31.56 -13.62
C PRO A 27 -3.05 -31.94 -12.14
N THR A 28 -3.89 -32.88 -11.72
CA THR A 28 -3.96 -33.41 -10.36
C THR A 28 -2.87 -34.45 -10.17
N ASP A 29 -1.67 -33.99 -9.86
CA ASP A 29 -0.63 -34.79 -9.20
C ASP A 29 -0.01 -33.97 -8.07
N HIS A 30 -0.82 -33.62 -7.06
CA HIS A 30 -0.33 -33.09 -5.79
C HIS A 30 -1.06 -33.80 -4.64
N PRO A 31 -0.37 -34.57 -3.78
CA PRO A 31 -0.96 -35.21 -2.62
C PRO A 31 -1.06 -34.19 -1.49
N ILE A 32 -2.03 -33.26 -1.51
CA ILE A 32 -2.30 -32.35 -0.39
C ILE A 32 -3.82 -32.08 -0.31
N GLY A 33 -4.52 -32.85 0.52
CA GLY A 33 -5.98 -32.76 0.69
C GLY A 33 -6.47 -31.45 1.33
N ASN A 34 -7.78 -31.18 1.20
CA ASN A 34 -8.74 -30.29 1.89
C ASN A 34 -8.34 -28.86 2.39
N ASN A 35 -7.06 -28.58 2.59
CA ASN A 35 -6.57 -27.35 3.21
C ASN A 35 -6.52 -26.18 2.23
N LEU A 36 -6.24 -26.41 0.95
CA LEU A 36 -6.19 -25.35 -0.06
C LEU A 36 -7.57 -24.74 -0.37
N GLU A 37 -8.63 -25.56 -0.38
CA GLU A 37 -10.01 -25.09 -0.61
C GLU A 37 -10.52 -24.19 0.53
N ARG A 38 -10.12 -24.46 1.78
CA ARG A 38 -10.45 -23.62 2.94
C ARG A 38 -9.55 -22.40 3.08
N ALA A 39 -8.25 -22.56 2.85
CA ALA A 39 -7.26 -21.49 3.04
C ALA A 39 -7.46 -20.29 2.12
N TRP A 40 -7.96 -20.52 0.91
CA TRP A 40 -8.11 -19.49 -0.09
C TRP A 40 -9.16 -18.43 0.22
N PRO A 41 -10.42 -18.81 0.53
CA PRO A 41 -11.43 -17.87 1.00
C PRO A 41 -10.96 -17.11 2.23
N GLU A 42 -10.38 -17.80 3.23
CA GLU A 42 -9.91 -17.19 4.47
C GLU A 42 -8.79 -16.16 4.23
N PHE A 43 -7.81 -16.49 3.38
CA PHE A 43 -6.73 -15.57 3.02
C PHE A 43 -7.27 -14.34 2.27
N ARG A 44 -8.22 -14.55 1.35
CA ARG A 44 -8.87 -13.46 0.63
C ARG A 44 -9.65 -12.55 1.57
N ASP A 45 -10.42 -13.10 2.49
CA ASP A 45 -11.20 -12.35 3.46
C ASP A 45 -10.30 -11.56 4.41
N ALA A 46 -9.17 -12.14 4.82
CA ALA A 46 -8.15 -11.43 5.59
C ALA A 46 -7.60 -10.21 4.83
N ILE A 47 -7.26 -10.34 3.54
CA ILE A 47 -6.82 -9.20 2.71
C ILE A 47 -7.91 -8.13 2.62
N ARG A 48 -9.17 -8.53 2.38
CA ARG A 48 -10.32 -7.62 2.25
C ARG A 48 -10.65 -6.88 3.53
N SER A 49 -10.43 -7.49 4.70
CA SER A 49 -10.60 -6.83 6.00
C SER A 49 -9.72 -5.59 6.19
N HIS A 50 -8.62 -5.48 5.42
CA HIS A 50 -7.74 -4.30 5.40
C HIS A 50 -8.02 -3.34 4.23
N GLY A 51 -9.15 -3.49 3.53
CA GLY A 51 -9.57 -2.59 2.45
C GLY A 51 -8.83 -2.82 1.11
N LEU A 52 -8.24 -4.01 0.94
CA LEU A 52 -7.55 -4.43 -0.28
C LEU A 52 -8.40 -5.46 -1.05
N GLU A 53 -8.45 -5.38 -2.38
CA GLU A 53 -9.14 -6.38 -3.21
C GLU A 53 -8.11 -7.18 -4.03
N PRO A 54 -7.75 -8.41 -3.62
CA PRO A 54 -6.79 -9.22 -4.35
C PRO A 54 -7.42 -9.82 -5.62
N PRO A 55 -6.62 -10.12 -6.66
CA PRO A 55 -7.12 -10.76 -7.86
C PRO A 55 -7.66 -12.16 -7.58
N TYR A 56 -8.62 -12.61 -8.38
CA TYR A 56 -9.20 -13.96 -8.29
C TYR A 56 -9.37 -14.57 -9.69
N PRO A 57 -8.99 -15.83 -9.92
CA PRO A 57 -8.27 -16.74 -9.01
C PRO A 57 -6.77 -16.37 -8.85
N MET A 58 -6.23 -16.59 -7.64
CA MET A 58 -4.80 -16.61 -7.35
C MET A 58 -4.15 -17.98 -7.68
N VAL A 59 -2.84 -18.11 -7.47
CA VAL A 59 -2.12 -19.38 -7.59
C VAL A 59 -1.19 -19.45 -6.39
N PRO A 60 -1.24 -20.50 -5.56
CA PRO A 60 -0.31 -20.67 -4.44
C PRO A 60 1.14 -20.54 -4.88
N GLY A 61 1.97 -19.90 -4.05
CA GLY A 61 3.36 -19.63 -4.35
C GLY A 61 3.62 -18.42 -5.24
N LYS A 62 2.63 -17.93 -6.01
CA LYS A 62 2.77 -16.76 -6.89
C LYS A 62 2.47 -15.45 -6.15
N ARG A 63 3.29 -14.42 -6.40
CA ARG A 63 3.04 -13.05 -5.91
C ARG A 63 2.15 -12.30 -6.90
N TYR A 64 1.15 -11.60 -6.38
CA TYR A 64 0.25 -10.74 -7.14
C TYR A 64 0.45 -9.28 -6.78
N ARG A 65 0.18 -8.40 -7.75
CA ARG A 65 0.21 -6.93 -7.61
C ARG A 65 -1.11 -6.36 -8.11
N PHE A 66 -1.70 -5.46 -7.33
CA PHE A 66 -3.03 -4.92 -7.57
C PHE A 66 -3.15 -3.50 -6.97
N PRO A 67 -4.23 -2.75 -7.21
CA PRO A 67 -4.39 -1.41 -6.66
C PRO A 67 -4.25 -1.38 -5.13
N GLY A 68 -3.52 -0.40 -4.61
CA GLY A 68 -3.46 -0.13 -3.17
C GLY A 68 -4.76 0.50 -2.63
N ILE A 69 -4.83 0.69 -1.31
CA ILE A 69 -6.00 1.22 -0.61
C ILE A 69 -6.33 2.62 -1.14
N GLY A 70 -7.55 2.79 -1.65
CA GLY A 70 -8.03 4.06 -2.21
C GLY A 70 -7.28 4.53 -3.46
N LYS A 71 -6.55 3.64 -4.16
CA LYS A 71 -5.83 3.96 -5.39
C LYS A 71 -6.61 3.52 -6.64
N GLY A 72 -6.39 4.23 -7.74
CA GLY A 72 -7.03 3.92 -9.02
C GLY A 72 -6.60 2.56 -9.62
N PRO A 73 -7.33 2.04 -10.62
CA PRO A 73 -7.17 0.67 -11.13
C PRO A 73 -5.80 0.35 -11.76
N SER A 74 -5.08 1.36 -12.24
CA SER A 74 -3.73 1.21 -12.82
C SER A 74 -2.62 1.14 -11.76
N ASN A 75 -2.90 1.56 -10.52
CA ASN A 75 -1.95 1.47 -9.44
C ASN A 75 -1.65 -0.01 -9.11
N ARG A 76 -0.43 -0.28 -8.66
CA ARG A 76 0.01 -1.63 -8.33
C ARG A 76 0.50 -1.76 -6.89
N ALA A 77 0.27 -0.78 -6.01
CA ALA A 77 0.90 -0.72 -4.69
C ALA A 77 0.51 -1.88 -3.76
N GLY A 78 -0.71 -2.42 -3.91
CA GLY A 78 -1.18 -3.63 -3.24
C GLY A 78 -0.46 -4.89 -3.72
N TRP A 79 -0.22 -5.82 -2.81
CA TRP A 79 0.42 -7.09 -3.11
C TRP A 79 -0.04 -8.20 -2.17
N CYS A 80 0.01 -9.44 -2.64
CA CYS A 80 -0.21 -10.62 -1.82
C CYS A 80 0.55 -11.84 -2.36
N ARG A 81 0.75 -12.84 -1.51
CA ARG A 81 1.27 -14.16 -1.84
C ARG A 81 0.73 -15.17 -0.83
N LEU A 82 -0.05 -16.13 -1.29
CA LEU A 82 -0.33 -17.35 -0.54
C LEU A 82 0.87 -18.30 -0.69
N PHE A 83 1.32 -18.95 0.37
CA PHE A 83 2.42 -19.91 0.29
C PHE A 83 1.97 -21.22 -0.38
N PRO A 84 2.90 -22.01 -0.97
CA PRO A 84 2.56 -23.23 -1.70
C PRO A 84 1.79 -24.26 -0.88
N ASP A 85 2.02 -24.30 0.44
CA ASP A 85 1.37 -25.23 1.37
C ASP A 85 -0.08 -24.83 1.71
N GLY A 86 -0.51 -23.61 1.36
CA GLY A 86 -1.80 -23.05 1.74
C GLY A 86 -1.96 -22.76 3.24
N LEU A 87 -0.94 -22.97 4.06
CA LEU A 87 -1.03 -22.83 5.52
C LEU A 87 -0.68 -21.42 6.00
N GLY A 88 -0.14 -20.59 5.12
CA GLY A 88 0.13 -19.19 5.39
C GLY A 88 0.29 -18.36 4.14
N GLY A 89 0.38 -17.06 4.33
CA GLY A 89 0.56 -16.10 3.26
C GLY A 89 0.96 -14.74 3.81
N CYS A 90 1.26 -13.82 2.92
CA CYS A 90 1.52 -12.44 3.27
C CYS A 90 0.90 -11.49 2.27
N PHE A 91 0.51 -10.31 2.73
CA PHE A 91 -0.10 -9.28 1.91
C PHE A 91 0.20 -7.90 2.46
N GLY A 92 -0.03 -6.88 1.64
CA GLY A 92 0.19 -5.52 2.07
C GLY A 92 -0.01 -4.50 0.97
N ASP A 93 0.35 -3.26 1.29
CA ASP A 93 0.28 -2.13 0.38
C ASP A 93 1.47 -1.20 0.64
N TRP A 94 2.34 -1.07 -0.36
CA TRP A 94 3.54 -0.24 -0.25
C TRP A 94 3.22 1.25 -0.10
N SER A 95 2.06 1.71 -0.57
CA SER A 95 1.67 3.11 -0.44
C SER A 95 1.30 3.45 1.02
N THR A 96 0.67 2.53 1.73
CA THR A 96 0.29 2.72 3.14
C THR A 96 1.29 2.08 4.12
N GLY A 97 2.31 1.37 3.63
CA GLY A 97 3.26 0.63 4.46
C GLY A 97 2.67 -0.59 5.16
N LEU A 98 1.43 -0.99 4.85
CA LEU A 98 0.81 -2.20 5.36
C LEU A 98 1.60 -3.43 4.91
N SER A 99 1.88 -4.34 5.83
CA SER A 99 2.53 -5.62 5.55
C SER A 99 2.14 -6.63 6.63
N GLU A 100 1.22 -7.52 6.30
CA GLU A 100 0.66 -8.51 7.19
C GLU A 100 1.07 -9.93 6.77
N THR A 101 1.15 -10.80 7.77
CA THR A 101 1.27 -12.25 7.58
C THR A 101 -0.04 -12.88 8.02
N TRP A 102 -0.59 -13.73 7.16
CA TRP A 102 -1.77 -14.54 7.44
C TRP A 102 -1.35 -15.98 7.65
N GLN A 103 -2.05 -16.67 8.54
CA GLN A 103 -1.93 -18.11 8.75
C GLN A 103 -3.34 -18.70 8.71
N ALA A 104 -3.47 -19.85 8.04
CA ALA A 104 -4.71 -20.63 8.07
C ALA A 104 -5.07 -20.95 9.51
N ARG A 105 -6.35 -20.84 9.86
CA ARG A 105 -6.79 -21.22 11.21
C ARG A 105 -6.45 -22.69 11.45
N ARG A 106 -5.76 -22.96 12.54
CA ARG A 106 -5.53 -24.31 13.06
C ARG A 106 -6.37 -24.45 14.33
N ASP A 107 -6.97 -25.62 14.53
CA ASP A 107 -7.70 -25.93 15.76
C ASP A 107 -6.75 -26.08 16.98
N ALA A 108 -5.44 -26.09 16.75
CA ALA A 108 -4.42 -26.17 17.79
C ALA A 108 -4.15 -24.80 18.43
N GLN A 109 -4.08 -24.77 19.76
CA GLN A 109 -3.65 -23.58 20.49
C GLN A 109 -2.20 -23.21 20.14
N LEU A 110 -1.91 -21.91 20.02
CA LEU A 110 -0.55 -21.39 19.87
C LEU A 110 0.34 -21.93 20.99
N SER A 111 1.52 -22.42 20.63
CA SER A 111 2.58 -22.79 21.58
C SER A 111 3.05 -21.57 22.38
N ARG A 112 3.70 -21.80 23.53
CA ARG A 112 4.29 -20.72 24.35
C ARG A 112 5.25 -19.84 23.54
N ALA A 113 6.05 -20.44 22.66
CA ALA A 113 6.99 -19.73 21.80
C ALA A 113 6.27 -18.83 20.77
N GLU A 114 5.23 -19.34 20.13
CA GLU A 114 4.43 -18.56 19.16
C GLU A 114 3.72 -17.39 19.82
N ARG A 115 3.16 -17.58 21.03
CA ARG A 115 2.56 -16.49 21.82
C ARG A 115 3.59 -15.42 22.16
N GLN A 116 4.79 -15.80 22.56
CA GLN A 116 5.87 -14.85 22.87
C GLN A 116 6.30 -14.05 21.64
N ILE A 117 6.40 -14.69 20.47
CA ILE A 117 6.74 -14.02 19.21
C ILE A 117 5.64 -13.04 18.82
N ALA A 118 4.36 -13.44 18.92
CA ALA A 118 3.22 -12.58 18.62
C ALA A 118 3.18 -11.35 19.55
N GLU A 119 3.39 -11.53 20.85
CA GLU A 119 3.41 -10.44 21.82
C GLU A 119 4.59 -9.48 21.59
N THR A 120 5.78 -10.02 21.32
CA THR A 120 6.96 -9.20 21.02
C THR A 120 6.75 -8.38 19.75
N ARG A 121 6.13 -8.96 18.71
CA ARG A 121 5.76 -8.25 17.48
C ARG A 121 4.78 -7.13 17.78
N ARG A 122 3.71 -7.41 18.52
CA ARG A 122 2.69 -6.43 18.93
C ARG A 122 3.31 -5.27 19.71
N GLN A 123 4.19 -5.56 20.66
CA GLN A 123 4.87 -4.54 21.45
C GLN A 123 5.82 -3.69 20.59
N THR A 124 6.57 -4.33 19.68
CA THR A 124 7.47 -3.62 18.75
C THR A 124 6.69 -2.68 17.84
N GLU A 125 5.55 -3.13 17.31
CA GLU A 125 4.69 -2.30 16.47
C GLU A 125 4.07 -1.14 17.25
N ALA A 126 3.57 -1.39 18.47
CA ALA A 126 3.05 -0.34 19.34
C ALA A 126 4.12 0.73 19.63
N ASN A 127 5.35 0.30 19.93
CA ASN A 127 6.48 1.20 20.16
C ASN A 127 6.82 2.01 18.89
N ARG A 128 6.81 1.36 17.72
CA ARG A 128 7.05 2.02 16.44
C ARG A 128 5.98 3.08 16.14
N ARG A 129 4.70 2.78 16.39
CA ARG A 129 3.60 3.74 16.21
C ARG A 129 3.76 4.95 17.14
N LYS A 130 4.07 4.72 18.42
CA LYS A 130 4.35 5.79 19.39
C LYS A 130 5.52 6.67 18.93
N ALA A 131 6.60 6.07 18.41
CA ALA A 131 7.74 6.81 17.89
C ALA A 131 7.36 7.68 16.68
N TRP A 132 6.53 7.17 15.77
CA TRP A 132 6.02 7.93 14.62
C TRP A 132 5.14 9.11 15.03
N GLU A 133 4.21 8.90 15.96
CA GLU A 133 3.36 9.97 16.49
C GLU A 133 4.18 11.07 17.17
N HIS A 134 5.18 10.68 17.97
CA HIS A 134 6.08 11.63 18.60
C HIS A 134 6.94 12.40 17.58
N ALA A 135 7.46 11.72 16.56
CA ALA A 135 8.22 12.35 15.49
C ALA A 135 7.37 13.32 14.65
N ALA A 136 6.11 12.97 14.36
CA ALA A 136 5.18 13.84 13.65
C ALA A 136 4.88 15.11 14.47
N ARG A 137 4.63 14.98 15.78
CA ARG A 137 4.43 16.15 16.67
C ARG A 137 5.64 17.07 16.69
N ARG A 138 6.85 16.51 16.85
CA ARG A 138 8.09 17.27 16.79
C ARG A 138 8.31 17.93 15.43
N ALA A 139 7.93 17.24 14.35
CA ALA A 139 7.99 17.80 13.00
C ALA A 139 7.08 19.02 12.87
N GLU A 140 5.85 18.96 13.39
CA GLU A 140 4.93 20.11 13.40
C GLU A 140 5.48 21.30 14.19
N GLU A 141 6.02 21.06 15.38
CA GLU A 141 6.62 22.10 16.23
C GLU A 141 7.80 22.79 15.53
N ILE A 142 8.73 22.01 14.97
CA ILE A 142 9.88 22.54 14.24
C ILE A 142 9.41 23.28 12.99
N TRP A 143 8.44 22.73 12.25
CA TRP A 143 7.92 23.35 11.04
C TRP A 143 7.32 24.72 11.34
N ARG A 144 6.42 24.81 12.33
CA ARG A 144 5.74 26.05 12.72
C ARG A 144 6.72 27.12 13.20
N SER A 145 7.77 26.73 13.92
CA SER A 145 8.80 27.65 14.44
C SER A 145 9.94 27.95 13.46
N SER A 146 9.93 27.37 12.26
CA SER A 146 10.94 27.66 11.23
C SER A 146 10.58 28.92 10.46
N ASN A 147 11.61 29.70 10.12
CA ASN A 147 11.48 30.95 9.37
C ASN A 147 11.25 30.66 7.88
N PRO A 148 10.79 31.66 7.10
CA PRO A 148 10.94 31.65 5.65
C PRO A 148 12.39 31.34 5.25
N SER A 149 12.57 30.60 4.17
CA SER A 149 13.91 30.32 3.66
C SER A 149 14.55 31.56 3.04
N ASP A 150 15.84 31.70 3.25
CA ASP A 150 16.66 32.68 2.55
C ASP A 150 16.77 32.33 1.05
N PRO A 151 16.33 33.20 0.12
CA PRO A 151 16.48 32.97 -1.32
C PRO A 151 17.93 32.75 -1.75
N ASP A 152 18.87 33.36 -1.05
CA ASP A 152 20.30 33.26 -1.32
C ASP A 152 20.98 32.10 -0.58
N HIS A 153 20.18 31.20 0.03
CA HIS A 153 20.72 30.03 0.69
C HIS A 153 21.62 29.22 -0.28
N PRO A 154 22.88 28.90 0.07
CA PRO A 154 23.86 28.35 -0.88
C PRO A 154 23.41 27.09 -1.63
N TYR A 155 22.61 26.24 -0.97
CA TYR A 155 22.03 25.07 -1.62
C TYR A 155 20.98 25.43 -2.69
N LEU A 156 20.12 26.42 -2.44
CA LEU A 156 19.06 26.82 -3.36
C LEU A 156 19.65 27.43 -4.62
N VAL A 157 20.57 28.38 -4.45
CA VAL A 157 21.33 29.01 -5.54
C VAL A 157 22.02 27.96 -6.40
N ARG A 158 22.79 27.05 -5.78
CA ARG A 158 23.49 25.97 -6.50
C ARG A 158 22.55 25.01 -7.22
N LYS A 159 21.33 24.82 -6.73
CA LYS A 159 20.31 23.97 -7.36
C LYS A 159 19.40 24.73 -8.34
N GLY A 160 19.56 26.04 -8.47
CA GLY A 160 18.68 26.88 -9.29
C GLY A 160 17.23 26.85 -8.82
N ILE A 161 17.00 26.64 -7.51
CA ILE A 161 15.64 26.56 -6.94
C ILE A 161 15.30 27.92 -6.36
N SER A 162 14.28 28.57 -6.90
CA SER A 162 13.72 29.78 -6.32
C SER A 162 12.66 29.40 -5.27
N PRO A 163 12.77 29.85 -4.01
CA PRO A 163 11.72 29.63 -3.03
C PRO A 163 10.50 30.49 -3.38
N ALA A 164 9.47 29.85 -3.93
CA ALA A 164 8.17 30.45 -4.20
C ALA A 164 7.16 30.08 -3.10
N PRO A 165 6.03 30.82 -2.95
CA PRO A 165 5.01 30.53 -1.95
C PRO A 165 4.48 29.08 -1.98
N GLU A 166 4.41 28.49 -3.17
CA GLU A 166 4.01 27.11 -3.42
C GLU A 166 5.08 26.08 -3.00
N THR A 167 6.36 26.47 -2.98
CA THR A 167 7.47 25.57 -2.64
C THR A 167 7.61 25.52 -1.12
N PRO A 168 7.26 24.40 -0.45
CA PRO A 168 7.21 24.35 0.99
C PRO A 168 8.62 24.15 1.56
N VAL A 169 9.44 25.20 1.48
CA VAL A 169 10.80 25.23 2.02
C VAL A 169 10.85 26.32 3.08
N ARG A 170 11.26 25.92 4.28
CA ARG A 170 11.52 26.82 5.40
C ARG A 170 13.00 26.76 5.77
N GLN A 171 13.43 27.58 6.71
CA GLN A 171 14.79 27.57 7.21
C GLN A 171 14.82 27.62 8.73
N ARG A 172 15.73 26.82 9.28
CA ARG A 172 16.05 26.82 10.70
C ARG A 172 17.55 26.86 10.86
N ARG A 173 18.06 27.95 11.46
CA ARG A 173 19.49 28.27 11.47
C ARG A 173 20.01 28.32 10.03
N ARG A 174 21.03 27.52 9.71
CA ARG A 174 21.64 27.42 8.38
C ARG A 174 21.11 26.26 7.54
N ALA A 175 20.09 25.55 8.00
CA ALA A 175 19.54 24.41 7.27
C ALA A 175 18.17 24.75 6.70
N LEU A 176 17.96 24.39 5.44
CA LEU A 176 16.63 24.30 4.86
C LEU A 176 15.86 23.18 5.56
N VAL A 177 14.56 23.37 5.71
CA VAL A 177 13.61 22.47 6.33
C VAL A 177 12.54 22.18 5.30
N LEU A 178 12.40 20.91 4.91
CA LEU A 178 11.41 20.44 3.96
C LEU A 178 10.44 19.48 4.66
N PRO A 179 9.13 19.59 4.40
CA PRO A 179 8.14 18.72 5.01
C PRO A 179 8.17 17.35 4.35
N VAL A 180 8.12 16.29 5.16
CA VAL A 180 7.90 14.92 4.69
C VAL A 180 6.46 14.56 5.04
N ARG A 181 5.65 14.26 4.00
CA ARG A 181 4.21 14.03 4.14
C ARG A 181 3.83 12.64 3.67
N ASP A 182 2.75 12.10 4.23
CA ASP A 182 2.12 10.89 3.70
C ASP A 182 1.16 11.21 2.52
N PHE A 183 0.55 10.17 1.94
CA PHE A 183 -0.42 10.31 0.84
C PHE A 183 -1.71 11.04 1.21
N SER A 184 -2.01 11.23 2.50
CA SER A 184 -3.14 12.05 2.94
C SER A 184 -2.75 13.53 3.10
N GLY A 185 -1.48 13.87 2.86
CA GLY A 185 -0.94 15.21 3.02
C GLY A 185 -0.53 15.53 4.47
N ARG A 186 -0.61 14.57 5.40
CA ARG A 186 -0.22 14.81 6.80
C ARG A 186 1.28 14.89 6.94
N LEU A 187 1.78 15.84 7.73
CA LEU A 187 3.20 15.95 8.05
C LEU A 187 3.60 14.80 8.98
N THR A 188 4.57 13.99 8.56
CA THR A 188 5.04 12.81 9.31
C THR A 188 6.48 12.94 9.78
N SER A 189 7.28 13.78 9.13
CA SER A 189 8.69 14.03 9.45
C SER A 189 9.18 15.31 8.77
N LEU A 190 10.47 15.61 8.91
CA LEU A 190 11.17 16.70 8.20
C LEU A 190 12.45 16.18 7.54
N GLN A 191 12.83 16.78 6.43
CA GLN A 191 14.18 16.70 5.88
C GLN A 191 14.89 18.04 6.08
N PHE A 192 16.11 17.96 6.61
CA PHE A 192 17.01 19.09 6.74
C PHE A 192 18.07 19.03 5.65
N ILE A 193 18.39 20.17 5.05
CA ILE A 193 19.45 20.31 4.06
C ILE A 193 20.38 21.44 4.50
N THR A 194 21.63 21.12 4.81
CA THR A 194 22.66 22.11 5.19
C THR A 194 23.22 22.83 3.94
N PRO A 195 24.01 23.91 4.11
CA PRO A 195 24.49 24.72 2.96
C PRO A 195 25.35 23.94 1.96
N ASP A 196 26.15 22.99 2.45
CA ASP A 196 26.94 22.04 1.66
C ASP A 196 26.06 21.03 0.89
N GLY A 197 24.78 20.90 1.25
CA GLY A 197 23.82 19.98 0.68
C GLY A 197 23.70 18.65 1.40
N THR A 198 24.31 18.50 2.59
CA THR A 198 24.10 17.30 3.41
C THR A 198 22.64 17.20 3.83
N LYS A 199 22.00 16.08 3.50
CA LYS A 199 20.58 15.83 3.78
C LYS A 199 20.41 14.91 4.98
N ARG A 200 19.54 15.27 5.92
CA ARG A 200 19.21 14.44 7.09
C ARG A 200 17.71 14.42 7.32
N LEU A 201 17.17 13.25 7.66
CA LEU A 201 15.77 13.13 8.08
C LEU A 201 15.66 13.30 9.60
N LEU A 202 14.54 13.85 10.06
CA LEU A 202 14.20 13.86 11.48
C LEU A 202 14.09 12.42 12.00
N SER A 203 14.84 12.12 13.06
CA SER A 203 14.90 10.78 13.65
C SER A 203 13.54 10.34 14.20
N GLY A 204 13.24 9.05 14.05
CA GLY A 204 11.97 8.45 14.49
C GLY A 204 10.79 8.69 13.57
N GLY A 205 10.94 9.52 12.52
CA GLY A 205 9.90 9.73 11.52
C GLY A 205 9.61 8.48 10.70
N ARG A 206 8.35 8.33 10.30
CA ARG A 206 7.91 7.28 9.37
C ARG A 206 8.52 7.54 7.99
N LYS A 207 9.18 6.54 7.41
CA LYS A 207 9.82 6.65 6.08
C LYS A 207 8.96 6.10 4.95
N GLN A 208 8.34 4.94 5.15
CA GLN A 208 7.53 4.29 4.12
C GLN A 208 6.18 4.99 3.92
N GLY A 209 5.78 5.15 2.66
CA GLY A 209 4.55 5.84 2.29
C GLY A 209 4.60 7.36 2.49
N CYS A 210 5.80 7.93 2.64
CA CYS A 210 6.01 9.35 2.83
C CYS A 210 6.95 9.92 1.75
N PHE A 211 6.75 11.18 1.38
CA PHE A 211 7.49 11.85 0.32
C PHE A 211 7.68 13.34 0.64
N ILE A 212 8.64 13.94 -0.05
CA ILE A 212 8.83 15.38 -0.10
C ILE A 212 8.27 15.82 -1.43
N TYR A 213 7.29 16.72 -1.39
CA TYR A 213 6.70 17.29 -2.57
C TYR A 213 7.41 18.60 -2.89
N ILE A 214 7.90 18.74 -4.13
CA ILE A 214 8.53 19.94 -4.66
C ILE A 214 7.74 20.29 -5.92
N HIS A 215 7.23 21.52 -5.99
CA HIS A 215 6.56 22.08 -7.16
C HIS A 215 7.57 22.42 -8.25
#